data_AF-K2P7C8-F1
#
_entry.id   AF-K2P7C8-F1
#
_cell.length_a   1.000
_cell.length_b   1.000
_cell.length_c   1.000
_cell.angle_alpha   90.00
_cell.angle_beta   90.00
_cell.angle_gamma   90.00
#
_symmetry.space_group_name_H-M   'P 1'
#
loop_
_entity.id
_entity.type
_entity.pdbx_description
1 polymer ?
#
loop_
_entity_poly.entity_id
_entity_poly.type
_entity_poly.pdbx_seq_one_letter_code
_entity_poly.pdbx_strand_id
1 'polypeptide(L)'
;SYSFELKAPVAHETAGTTEENKEITIGFTVTDGDGDKSTGSLTVLVNDDVPVATSSSEAALEDGVVIGQLGASAGADGLASIGAFKLATGPTNGALVLDTTTGEFRYQPNANWHGIDRFTFTVTDGDGDVSEPVEVVLTISPVNDATVISGTVTSVAYTEIDGSNNVLPGSNAQKPFMSVDDGLTLSDVDSTGWTKISFTIAGALPGDGLQLRNPDLPS
;
A
#
# COMPACT_ATOMS: atom_id res chain seq x y z
N SER A 1 -45.67 22.90 -31.72
CA SER A 1 -44.45 22.19 -31.26
C SER A 1 -44.73 20.71 -31.37
N TYR A 2 -43.73 19.92 -31.80
CA TYR A 2 -43.79 18.47 -31.71
C TYR A 2 -43.02 18.05 -30.45
N SER A 3 -43.47 16.97 -29.81
CA SER A 3 -42.80 16.36 -28.66
C SER A 3 -42.50 14.92 -29.01
N PHE A 4 -41.27 14.49 -28.77
CA PHE A 4 -40.85 13.11 -28.93
C PHE A 4 -40.50 12.59 -27.54
N GLU A 5 -41.05 11.43 -27.19
CA GLU A 5 -40.78 10.77 -25.92
C GLU A 5 -40.14 9.42 -26.23
N LEU A 6 -38.92 9.23 -25.72
CA LEU A 6 -38.26 7.94 -25.80
C LEU A 6 -38.93 6.99 -24.80
N LYS A 7 -39.63 5.96 -25.30
CA LYS A 7 -40.39 5.01 -24.46
C LYS A 7 -39.56 3.84 -23.94
N ALA A 8 -38.36 3.64 -24.48
CA ALA A 8 -37.42 2.61 -24.08
C ALA A 8 -35.99 3.05 -24.41
N PRO A 9 -34.97 2.61 -23.65
CA PRO A 9 -33.58 2.83 -24.01
C PRO A 9 -33.28 2.38 -25.45
N VAL A 10 -32.40 3.11 -26.12
CA VAL A 10 -31.87 2.69 -27.42
C VAL A 10 -30.77 1.69 -27.11
N ALA A 11 -30.98 0.44 -27.48
CA ALA A 11 -29.99 -0.60 -27.20
C ALA A 11 -28.76 -0.42 -28.09
N HIS A 12 -27.60 -0.40 -27.45
CA HIS A 12 -26.31 -0.58 -28.09
C HIS A 12 -25.96 -2.08 -28.15
N GLU A 13 -25.08 -2.47 -29.07
CA GLU A 13 -24.78 -3.88 -29.34
C GLU A 13 -23.84 -4.45 -28.27
N THR A 14 -24.39 -4.90 -27.14
CA THR A 14 -23.69 -5.67 -26.08
C THR A 14 -22.56 -4.92 -25.37
N ALA A 15 -22.42 -5.15 -24.06
CA ALA A 15 -21.29 -4.69 -23.26
C ALA A 15 -19.94 -4.83 -24.00
N GLY A 16 -19.20 -3.73 -24.09
CA GLY A 16 -17.98 -3.61 -24.89
C GLY A 16 -16.84 -2.88 -24.18
N THR A 17 -15.76 -2.67 -24.93
CA THR A 17 -14.61 -1.84 -24.52
C THR A 17 -14.41 -0.66 -25.47
N THR A 18 -15.36 -0.44 -26.38
CA THR A 18 -15.29 0.59 -27.40
C THR A 18 -16.61 1.32 -27.49
N GLU A 19 -16.50 2.65 -27.48
CA GLU A 19 -17.57 3.61 -27.76
C GLU A 19 -18.45 3.18 -28.95
N GLU A 20 -19.75 3.05 -28.70
CA GLU A 20 -20.75 2.84 -29.75
C GLU A 20 -21.66 4.06 -29.88
N ASN A 21 -21.92 4.49 -31.12
CA ASN A 21 -22.89 5.54 -31.39
C ASN A 21 -24.02 4.98 -32.26
N LYS A 22 -25.27 5.18 -31.82
CA LYS A 22 -26.46 4.84 -32.62
C LYS A 22 -27.14 6.12 -33.10
N GLU A 23 -27.57 6.08 -34.36
CA GLU A 23 -28.35 7.14 -34.97
C GLU A 23 -29.83 6.80 -34.97
N ILE A 24 -30.65 7.70 -34.43
CA ILE A 24 -32.10 7.69 -34.61
C ILE A 24 -32.45 8.76 -35.65
N THR A 25 -33.00 8.34 -36.78
CA THR A 25 -33.47 9.25 -37.83
C THR A 25 -34.98 9.33 -37.83
N ILE A 26 -35.51 10.54 -37.66
CA ILE A 26 -36.94 10.84 -37.70
C ILE A 26 -37.23 11.61 -38.99
N GLY A 27 -37.93 10.97 -39.93
CA GLY A 27 -38.43 11.62 -41.14
C GLY A 27 -39.71 12.41 -40.87
N PHE A 28 -39.84 13.58 -41.50
CA PHE A 28 -41.09 14.35 -41.49
C PHE A 28 -41.47 14.83 -42.89
N THR A 29 -42.77 15.04 -43.09
CA THR A 29 -43.31 15.62 -44.33
C THR A 29 -44.15 16.84 -43.97
N VAL A 30 -43.89 17.95 -44.63
CA VAL A 30 -44.69 19.17 -44.55
C VAL A 30 -45.59 19.22 -45.79
N THR A 31 -46.87 19.50 -45.60
CA THR A 31 -47.82 19.76 -46.69
C THR A 31 -48.27 21.21 -46.57
N ASP A 32 -48.27 21.96 -47.67
CA ASP A 32 -48.74 23.34 -47.66
C ASP A 32 -50.27 23.42 -47.86
N GLY A 33 -50.78 24.63 -48.12
CA GLY A 33 -52.21 24.90 -48.24
C GLY A 33 -52.86 24.40 -49.53
N ASP A 34 -52.08 24.14 -50.59
CA ASP A 34 -52.60 23.66 -51.88
C ASP A 34 -52.32 22.16 -52.11
N GLY A 35 -51.52 21.55 -51.24
CA GLY A 35 -51.30 20.11 -51.17
C GLY A 35 -49.90 19.69 -51.58
N ASP A 36 -49.02 20.64 -51.91
CA ASP A 36 -47.62 20.37 -52.19
C ASP A 36 -46.90 19.84 -50.94
N LYS A 37 -46.02 18.86 -51.15
CA LYS A 37 -45.31 18.16 -50.07
C LYS A 37 -43.81 18.36 -50.16
N SER A 38 -43.19 18.57 -49.00
CA SER A 38 -41.73 18.57 -48.83
C SER A 38 -41.33 17.68 -47.67
N THR A 39 -40.20 16.99 -47.77
CA THR A 39 -39.69 16.06 -46.75
C THR A 39 -38.42 16.58 -46.12
N GLY A 40 -38.24 16.30 -44.83
CA GLY A 40 -36.99 16.54 -44.10
C GLY A 40 -36.73 15.45 -43.06
N SER A 41 -35.59 15.54 -42.39
CA SER A 41 -35.21 14.60 -41.34
C SER A 41 -34.59 15.32 -40.14
N LEU A 42 -34.76 14.71 -38.96
CA LEU A 42 -34.04 15.01 -37.73
C LEU A 42 -33.23 13.79 -37.35
N THR A 43 -31.91 13.97 -37.16
CA THR A 43 -31.02 12.92 -36.66
C THR A 43 -30.70 13.21 -35.20
N VAL A 44 -30.87 12.20 -34.34
CA VAL A 44 -30.45 12.22 -32.93
C VAL A 44 -29.33 11.19 -32.78
N LEU A 45 -28.20 11.63 -32.26
CA LEU A 45 -27.09 10.76 -31.88
C LEU A 45 -27.30 10.31 -30.44
N VAL A 46 -27.29 9.00 -30.23
CA VAL A 46 -27.24 8.38 -28.90
C VAL A 46 -25.84 7.81 -28.76
N ASN A 47 -25.10 8.35 -27.79
CA ASN A 47 -23.76 7.90 -27.47
C ASN A 47 -23.83 6.89 -26.33
N ASP A 48 -22.98 5.87 -26.42
CA ASP A 48 -22.73 4.86 -25.40
C ASP A 48 -21.25 4.91 -25.10
N ASP A 49 -20.95 5.64 -24.02
CA ASP A 49 -19.60 5.95 -23.60
C ASP A 49 -19.13 4.86 -22.65
N VAL A 50 -17.92 4.35 -22.85
CA VAL A 50 -17.35 3.34 -21.94
C VAL A 50 -16.89 4.00 -20.63
N PRO A 51 -16.86 3.26 -19.51
CA PRO A 51 -16.44 3.86 -18.26
C PRO A 51 -14.93 4.10 -18.27
N VAL A 52 -14.50 5.10 -17.53
CA VAL A 52 -13.11 5.53 -17.48
C VAL A 52 -12.53 5.29 -16.09
N ALA A 53 -11.56 4.38 -16.01
CA ALA A 53 -10.75 4.18 -14.81
C ALA A 53 -9.64 5.25 -14.70
N THR A 54 -9.37 5.71 -13.47
CA THR A 54 -8.35 6.73 -13.20
C THR A 54 -7.10 6.11 -12.60
N SER A 55 -5.93 6.37 -13.19
CA SER A 55 -4.64 5.98 -12.61
C SER A 55 -4.38 6.72 -11.30
N SER A 56 -3.71 6.06 -10.35
CA SER A 56 -3.29 6.69 -9.11
C SER A 56 -1.89 6.24 -8.68
N SER A 57 -1.33 6.95 -7.72
CA SER A 57 -0.11 6.53 -7.05
C SER A 57 -0.24 6.75 -5.54
N GLU A 58 0.28 5.79 -4.78
CA GLU A 58 0.27 5.80 -3.32
C GLU A 58 1.67 5.55 -2.80
N ALA A 59 1.96 6.04 -1.60
CA ALA A 59 3.23 5.83 -0.93
C ALA A 59 3.04 5.42 0.53
N ALA A 60 3.89 4.49 0.99
CA ALA A 60 3.92 4.07 2.38
C ALA A 60 5.33 3.62 2.79
N LEU A 61 5.45 3.30 4.07
CA LEU A 61 6.62 2.64 4.66
C LEU A 61 6.47 1.12 4.54
N GLU A 62 7.58 0.37 4.47
CA GLU A 62 7.57 -1.10 4.29
C GLU A 62 6.87 -1.88 5.41
N ASP A 63 6.78 -1.31 6.62
CA ASP A 63 6.04 -1.88 7.75
C ASP A 63 4.55 -1.47 7.80
N GLY A 64 4.10 -0.71 6.80
CA GLY A 64 2.75 -0.15 6.74
C GLY A 64 1.78 -0.97 5.87
N VAL A 65 0.50 -0.67 6.04
CA VAL A 65 -0.55 -1.02 5.07
C VAL A 65 -0.88 0.23 4.28
N VAL A 66 -0.89 0.12 2.95
CA VAL A 66 -1.47 1.14 2.08
C VAL A 66 -2.98 0.92 2.03
N ILE A 67 -3.75 1.96 2.34
CA ILE A 67 -5.20 2.00 2.12
C ILE A 67 -5.44 3.08 1.09
N GLY A 68 -6.06 2.71 -0.03
CA GLY A 68 -6.33 3.63 -1.12
C GLY A 68 -7.72 3.45 -1.69
N GLN A 69 -8.12 4.40 -2.54
CA GLN A 69 -9.42 4.43 -3.19
C GLN A 69 -9.21 4.53 -4.70
N LEU A 70 -9.78 3.59 -5.45
CA LEU A 70 -9.78 3.64 -6.90
C LEU A 70 -10.76 4.71 -7.40
N GLY A 71 -10.34 5.49 -8.39
CA GLY A 71 -11.16 6.51 -9.03
C GLY A 71 -11.69 6.03 -10.38
N ALA A 72 -12.95 6.34 -10.68
CA ALA A 72 -13.57 6.04 -11.97
C ALA A 72 -14.70 7.04 -12.29
N SER A 73 -15.04 7.14 -13.56
CA SER A 73 -16.23 7.82 -14.09
C SER A 73 -17.04 6.83 -14.91
N ALA A 74 -18.37 6.88 -14.79
CA ALA A 74 -19.26 5.97 -15.54
C ALA A 74 -19.22 6.25 -17.06
N GLY A 75 -18.93 7.48 -17.47
CA GLY A 75 -19.12 7.91 -18.86
C GLY A 75 -20.29 8.89 -18.93
N ALA A 76 -20.69 9.31 -20.13
CA ALA A 76 -21.88 10.14 -20.33
C ALA A 76 -23.14 9.33 -20.74
N ASP A 77 -23.15 8.03 -20.45
CA ASP A 77 -24.24 7.10 -20.76
C ASP A 77 -25.45 7.22 -19.79
N GLY A 78 -26.53 6.52 -20.13
CA GLY A 78 -27.87 6.70 -19.59
C GLY A 78 -28.11 6.23 -18.15
N LEU A 79 -27.14 5.60 -17.48
CA LEU A 79 -27.18 5.30 -16.04
C LEU A 79 -25.80 5.59 -15.41
N ALA A 80 -25.58 6.84 -15.02
CA ALA A 80 -24.33 7.36 -14.44
C ALA A 80 -23.92 6.75 -13.08
N SER A 81 -23.71 5.43 -13.01
CA SER A 81 -23.27 4.71 -11.82
C SER A 81 -22.19 3.72 -12.17
N ILE A 82 -21.14 3.68 -11.35
CA ILE A 82 -20.17 2.60 -11.37
C ILE A 82 -20.82 1.33 -10.83
N GLY A 83 -20.74 0.24 -11.58
CA GLY A 83 -21.25 -1.08 -11.20
C GLY A 83 -20.26 -1.87 -10.35
N ALA A 84 -19.00 -1.98 -10.79
CA ALA A 84 -17.97 -2.72 -10.06
C ALA A 84 -16.53 -2.33 -10.44
N PHE A 85 -15.60 -2.52 -9.51
CA PHE A 85 -14.16 -2.52 -9.73
C PHE A 85 -13.62 -3.94 -9.78
N LYS A 86 -12.60 -4.17 -10.62
CA LYS A 86 -11.99 -5.49 -10.75
C LYS A 86 -10.48 -5.38 -10.92
N LEU A 87 -9.76 -6.22 -10.19
CA LEU A 87 -8.32 -6.38 -10.36
C LEU A 87 -8.04 -7.11 -11.70
N ALA A 88 -7.27 -6.47 -12.58
CA ALA A 88 -6.84 -7.04 -13.86
C ALA A 88 -5.50 -7.75 -13.72
N THR A 89 -4.51 -7.09 -13.11
CA THR A 89 -3.24 -7.70 -12.69
C THR A 89 -2.92 -7.29 -11.25
N GLY A 90 -2.46 -8.25 -10.44
CA GLY A 90 -2.09 -7.98 -9.05
C GLY A 90 -0.64 -7.51 -8.88
N PRO A 91 -0.31 -6.96 -7.69
CA PRO A 91 1.06 -6.64 -7.31
C PRO A 91 1.94 -7.90 -7.20
N THR A 92 3.27 -7.71 -7.27
CA THR A 92 4.24 -8.82 -7.25
C THR A 92 5.04 -8.93 -5.95
N ASN A 93 5.06 -7.87 -5.14
CA ASN A 93 5.85 -7.75 -3.92
C ASN A 93 5.00 -7.46 -2.69
N GLY A 94 3.73 -7.85 -2.72
CA GLY A 94 2.82 -7.79 -1.59
C GLY A 94 1.48 -8.44 -1.89
N ALA A 95 0.57 -8.34 -0.93
CA ALA A 95 -0.80 -8.83 -1.06
C ALA A 95 -1.78 -7.66 -1.14
N LEU A 96 -2.73 -7.73 -2.07
CA LEU A 96 -3.78 -6.72 -2.25
C LEU A 96 -5.17 -7.34 -2.06
N VAL A 97 -6.00 -6.66 -1.29
CA VAL A 97 -7.43 -6.94 -1.14
C VAL A 97 -8.19 -5.74 -1.68
N LEU A 98 -9.10 -5.97 -2.64
CA LEU A 98 -9.94 -4.96 -3.26
C LEU A 98 -11.40 -5.19 -2.86
N ASP A 99 -12.08 -4.16 -2.37
CA ASP A 99 -13.53 -4.09 -2.34
C ASP A 99 -14.03 -3.73 -3.75
N THR A 100 -14.63 -4.69 -4.42
CA THR A 100 -15.10 -4.55 -5.81
C THR A 100 -16.31 -3.63 -5.94
N THR A 101 -16.96 -3.26 -4.85
CA THR A 101 -18.14 -2.38 -4.87
C THR A 101 -17.75 -0.94 -4.62
N THR A 102 -16.90 -0.70 -3.61
CA THR A 102 -16.52 0.66 -3.22
C THR A 102 -15.28 1.15 -3.95
N GLY A 103 -14.41 0.24 -4.41
CA GLY A 103 -13.08 0.58 -4.95
C GLY A 103 -12.04 0.84 -3.87
N GLU A 104 -12.37 0.67 -2.58
CA GLU A 104 -11.36 0.71 -1.50
C GLU A 104 -10.44 -0.52 -1.65
N PHE A 105 -9.13 -0.31 -1.53
CA PHE A 105 -8.17 -1.40 -1.51
C PHE A 105 -7.21 -1.28 -0.33
N ARG A 106 -6.71 -2.44 0.08
CA ARG A 106 -5.67 -2.59 1.11
C ARG A 106 -4.50 -3.36 0.52
N TYR A 107 -3.32 -2.77 0.56
CA TYR A 107 -2.07 -3.40 0.12
C TYR A 107 -1.10 -3.54 1.28
N GLN A 108 -0.58 -4.75 1.47
CA GLN A 108 0.45 -5.09 2.45
C GLN A 108 1.71 -5.51 1.68
N PRO A 109 2.81 -4.72 1.72
CA PRO A 109 4.11 -5.15 1.22
C PRO A 109 4.56 -6.46 1.88
N ASN A 110 5.35 -7.26 1.16
CA ASN A 110 6.09 -8.35 1.76
C ASN A 110 7.04 -7.80 2.85
N ALA A 111 7.28 -8.59 3.90
CA ALA A 111 8.13 -8.17 5.00
C ALA A 111 9.52 -7.73 4.51
N ASN A 112 9.98 -6.57 4.98
CA ASN A 112 11.28 -5.95 4.69
C ASN A 112 11.51 -5.66 3.19
N TRP A 113 10.43 -5.61 2.41
CA TRP A 113 10.50 -5.24 1.00
C TRP A 113 10.19 -3.75 0.81
N HIS A 114 11.07 -3.08 0.09
CA HIS A 114 10.91 -1.70 -0.35
C HIS A 114 11.19 -1.59 -1.86
N GLY A 115 10.60 -0.57 -2.49
CA GLY A 115 10.68 -0.37 -3.93
C GLY A 115 9.35 0.05 -4.53
N ILE A 116 9.24 -0.09 -5.85
CA ILE A 116 8.03 0.23 -6.60
C ILE A 116 7.30 -1.07 -6.97
N ASP A 117 6.04 -1.19 -6.54
CA ASP A 117 5.12 -2.23 -6.98
C ASP A 117 3.97 -1.60 -7.78
N ARG A 118 3.22 -2.42 -8.49
CA ARG A 118 2.16 -1.96 -9.40
C ARG A 118 1.10 -3.01 -9.59
N PHE A 119 -0.13 -2.56 -9.75
CA PHE A 119 -1.26 -3.40 -10.13
C PHE A 119 -2.12 -2.65 -11.15
N THR A 120 -2.95 -3.38 -11.89
CA THR A 120 -3.90 -2.77 -12.83
C THR A 120 -5.32 -3.17 -12.50
N PHE A 121 -6.27 -2.30 -12.78
CA PHE A 121 -7.69 -2.55 -12.57
C PHE A 121 -8.54 -2.07 -13.74
N THR A 122 -9.72 -2.66 -13.88
CA THR A 122 -10.79 -2.20 -14.77
C THR A 122 -12.01 -1.81 -13.95
N VAL A 123 -12.86 -0.97 -14.51
CA VAL A 123 -14.17 -0.63 -13.95
C VAL A 123 -15.27 -1.07 -14.92
N THR A 124 -16.40 -1.50 -14.35
CA THR A 124 -17.64 -1.77 -15.06
C THR A 124 -18.69 -0.80 -14.57
N ASP A 125 -19.46 -0.17 -15.45
CA ASP A 125 -20.57 0.71 -15.10
C ASP A 125 -21.88 -0.07 -14.86
N GLY A 126 -23.00 0.65 -14.86
CA GLY A 126 -24.33 0.11 -14.64
C GLY A 126 -24.94 -0.61 -15.85
N ASP A 127 -24.43 -0.39 -17.06
CA ASP A 127 -24.91 -1.05 -18.29
C ASP A 127 -24.09 -2.30 -18.64
N GLY A 128 -22.87 -2.39 -18.09
CA GLY A 128 -21.99 -3.55 -18.22
C GLY A 128 -20.74 -3.31 -19.04
N ASP A 129 -20.56 -2.12 -19.61
CA ASP A 129 -19.35 -1.74 -20.32
C ASP A 129 -18.12 -1.74 -19.42
N VAL A 130 -16.96 -2.02 -20.01
CA VAL A 130 -15.72 -2.24 -19.26
C VAL A 130 -14.62 -1.30 -19.75
N SER A 131 -14.01 -0.58 -18.81
CA SER A 131 -12.88 0.29 -19.11
C SER A 131 -11.65 -0.49 -19.59
N GLU A 132 -10.79 0.21 -20.31
CA GLU A 132 -9.40 -0.24 -20.45
C GLU A 132 -8.72 -0.36 -19.08
N PRO A 133 -7.77 -1.30 -18.90
CA PRO A 133 -7.05 -1.47 -17.65
C PRO A 133 -6.13 -0.27 -17.39
N VAL A 134 -6.18 0.26 -16.17
CA VAL A 134 -5.34 1.38 -15.74
C VAL A 134 -4.43 0.97 -14.57
N GLU A 135 -3.23 1.56 -14.52
CA GLU A 135 -2.22 1.26 -13.51
C GLU A 135 -2.39 2.08 -12.23
N VAL A 136 -2.12 1.42 -11.09
CA VAL A 136 -1.86 2.05 -9.80
C VAL A 136 -0.43 1.74 -9.39
N VAL A 137 0.32 2.79 -9.04
CA VAL A 137 1.73 2.70 -8.64
C VAL A 137 1.87 2.80 -7.12
N LEU A 138 2.59 1.86 -6.51
CA LEU A 138 2.83 1.79 -5.07
C LEU A 138 4.30 2.02 -4.78
N THR A 139 4.63 3.10 -4.06
CA THR A 139 6.01 3.43 -3.67
C THR A 139 6.25 3.12 -2.21
N ILE A 140 7.03 2.09 -1.92
CA ILE A 140 7.32 1.62 -0.57
C ILE A 140 8.73 2.05 -0.17
N SER A 141 8.81 2.86 0.88
CA SER A 141 10.06 3.37 1.44
C SER A 141 10.56 2.47 2.57
N PRO A 142 11.89 2.27 2.67
CA PRO A 142 12.46 1.45 3.73
C PRO A 142 12.27 2.08 5.11
N VAL A 143 12.17 1.24 6.13
CA VAL A 143 12.21 1.61 7.54
C VAL A 143 13.46 0.97 8.15
N ASN A 144 14.15 1.73 9.00
CA ASN A 144 15.30 1.16 9.69
C ASN A 144 14.84 0.25 10.83
N ASP A 145 14.94 -1.06 10.63
CA ASP A 145 14.68 -2.05 11.66
C ASP A 145 15.74 -2.06 12.77
N ALA A 146 15.28 -2.18 14.02
CA ALA A 146 16.18 -2.43 15.13
C ALA A 146 16.75 -3.85 15.04
N THR A 147 18.06 -3.99 15.14
CA THR A 147 18.71 -5.31 15.20
C THR A 147 18.30 -6.04 16.48
N VAL A 148 17.55 -7.14 16.36
CA VAL A 148 17.25 -8.02 17.49
C VAL A 148 18.37 -9.05 17.64
N ILE A 149 19.30 -8.82 18.58
CA ILE A 149 20.28 -9.85 18.96
C ILE A 149 19.57 -10.88 19.85
N SER A 150 19.19 -12.02 19.26
CA SER A 150 18.70 -13.18 20.01
C SER A 150 19.86 -14.13 20.26
N GLY A 151 20.47 -14.05 21.46
CA GLY A 151 21.54 -14.96 21.86
C GLY A 151 21.65 -15.04 23.37
N THR A 152 21.97 -16.23 23.89
CA THR A 152 22.39 -16.38 25.29
C THR A 152 23.90 -16.19 25.34
N VAL A 153 24.37 -15.17 26.06
CA VAL A 153 25.81 -15.02 26.35
C VAL A 153 26.19 -16.16 27.31
N THR A 154 26.82 -17.22 26.79
CA THR A 154 27.15 -18.42 27.57
C THR A 154 28.46 -18.31 28.36
N SER A 155 29.36 -17.41 27.96
CA SER A 155 30.58 -17.11 28.73
C SER A 155 31.13 -15.75 28.33
N VAL A 156 31.40 -14.90 29.32
CA VAL A 156 32.23 -13.71 29.15
C VAL A 156 33.61 -14.06 29.71
N ALA A 157 34.62 -14.10 28.85
CA ALA A 157 36.01 -14.16 29.30
C ALA A 157 36.46 -12.73 29.63
N TYR A 158 36.96 -12.51 30.84
CA TYR A 158 37.60 -11.25 31.22
C TYR A 158 39.06 -11.52 31.58
N THR A 159 39.91 -10.52 31.35
CA THR A 159 41.30 -10.51 31.83
C THR A 159 41.46 -9.25 32.66
N GLU A 160 41.86 -9.41 33.92
CA GLU A 160 42.17 -8.28 34.79
C GLU A 160 43.49 -7.65 34.32
N ILE A 161 43.46 -6.34 34.06
CA ILE A 161 44.63 -5.54 33.69
C ILE A 161 44.79 -4.41 34.70
N ASP A 162 46.04 -4.02 35.00
CA ASP A 162 46.32 -2.85 35.84
C ASP A 162 46.16 -1.51 35.08
N GLY A 163 46.27 -0.39 35.80
CA GLY A 163 46.29 0.95 35.21
C GLY A 163 47.48 1.25 34.30
N SER A 164 48.36 0.27 34.07
CA SER A 164 49.48 0.30 33.12
C SER A 164 49.32 -0.75 32.00
N ASN A 165 48.12 -1.32 31.85
CA ASN A 165 47.72 -2.27 30.82
C ASN A 165 48.45 -3.64 30.90
N ASN A 166 48.94 -4.03 32.08
CA ASN A 166 49.60 -5.31 32.31
C ASN A 166 48.62 -6.36 32.86
N VAL A 167 48.74 -7.61 32.39
CA VAL A 167 47.88 -8.72 32.83
C VAL A 167 48.23 -9.12 34.26
N LEU A 168 47.27 -9.06 35.17
CA LEU A 168 47.49 -9.41 36.58
C LEU A 168 47.46 -10.95 36.77
N PRO A 169 48.50 -11.56 37.36
CA PRO A 169 48.53 -12.99 37.60
C PRO A 169 47.71 -13.37 38.85
N GLY A 170 46.63 -14.13 38.66
CA GLY A 170 45.87 -14.79 39.73
C GLY A 170 44.69 -13.97 40.26
N SER A 171 43.53 -14.10 39.60
CA SER A 171 42.27 -13.51 40.04
C SER A 171 41.75 -14.19 41.32
N ASN A 172 41.90 -13.54 42.48
CA ASN A 172 41.00 -13.75 43.61
C ASN A 172 40.90 -12.48 44.47
N ALA A 173 39.69 -11.92 44.49
CA ALA A 173 39.13 -11.00 45.48
C ALA A 173 39.62 -9.53 45.51
N GLN A 174 39.23 -8.74 44.51
CA GLN A 174 38.55 -7.47 44.79
C GLN A 174 37.48 -7.20 43.72
N LYS A 175 36.23 -7.38 44.15
CA LYS A 175 34.97 -7.30 43.42
C LYS A 175 34.97 -6.19 42.33
N PRO A 176 34.81 -6.52 41.03
CA PRO A 176 34.63 -5.50 40.02
C PRO A 176 33.26 -4.84 40.20
N PHE A 177 33.23 -3.58 40.62
CA PHE A 177 32.03 -2.77 40.52
C PHE A 177 31.87 -2.35 39.06
N MET A 178 30.97 -3.02 38.33
CA MET A 178 30.56 -2.61 36.99
C MET A 178 29.56 -1.46 37.12
N SER A 179 29.94 -0.27 36.67
CA SER A 179 28.97 0.81 36.44
C SER A 179 28.30 0.57 35.10
N VAL A 180 26.97 0.66 35.08
CA VAL A 180 26.17 0.59 33.87
C VAL A 180 25.85 2.03 33.45
N ASP A 181 26.27 2.41 32.25
CA ASP A 181 25.60 3.49 31.51
C ASP A 181 24.45 2.88 30.68
N ASP A 182 23.43 3.68 30.40
CA ASP A 182 22.40 3.42 29.39
C ASP A 182 21.48 2.20 29.63
N GLY A 183 20.80 2.18 30.79
CA GLY A 183 19.53 1.45 30.92
C GLY A 183 19.62 -0.08 31.05
N LEU A 184 20.80 -0.66 31.26
CA LEU A 184 20.94 -2.09 31.55
C LEU A 184 20.54 -2.38 33.00
N THR A 185 19.74 -3.41 33.21
CA THR A 185 19.49 -3.94 34.56
C THR A 185 20.32 -5.20 34.76
N LEU A 186 21.06 -5.24 35.87
CA LEU A 186 21.80 -6.43 36.29
C LEU A 186 20.99 -7.16 37.34
N SER A 187 20.81 -8.46 37.16
CA SER A 187 20.28 -9.33 38.21
C SER A 187 21.29 -10.41 38.52
N ASP A 188 21.54 -10.61 39.81
CA ASP A 188 22.34 -11.73 40.29
C ASP A 188 21.58 -13.03 40.05
N VAL A 189 22.18 -13.97 39.33
CA VAL A 189 21.53 -15.20 38.87
C VAL A 189 21.79 -16.36 39.82
N ASP A 190 22.73 -16.21 40.75
CA ASP A 190 22.99 -17.20 41.78
C ASP A 190 23.07 -16.55 43.16
N SER A 191 22.48 -17.18 44.18
CA SER A 191 22.43 -16.62 45.53
C SER A 191 23.79 -16.68 46.26
N THR A 192 24.87 -16.95 45.54
CA THR A 192 26.22 -17.14 46.07
C THR A 192 27.18 -16.01 45.67
N GLY A 193 26.66 -14.99 44.99
CA GLY A 193 27.37 -13.77 44.60
C GLY A 193 27.49 -13.66 43.08
N TRP A 194 28.06 -12.56 42.59
CA TRP A 194 28.15 -12.16 41.17
C TRP A 194 29.04 -13.09 40.29
N THR A 195 28.92 -14.42 40.42
CA THR A 195 29.64 -15.41 39.62
C THR A 195 28.92 -15.69 38.30
N LYS A 196 27.62 -15.37 38.25
CA LYS A 196 26.82 -15.42 37.03
C LYS A 196 25.87 -14.23 36.97
N ILE A 197 26.10 -13.35 35.99
CA ILE A 197 25.30 -12.14 35.79
C ILE A 197 24.44 -12.34 34.55
N SER A 198 23.13 -12.12 34.68
CA SER A 198 22.24 -11.97 33.54
C SER A 198 22.09 -10.50 33.21
N PHE A 199 22.26 -10.17 31.94
CA PHE A 199 21.99 -8.86 31.39
C PHE A 199 20.70 -8.93 30.58
N THR A 200 19.81 -7.96 30.78
CA THR A 200 18.68 -7.70 29.88
C THR A 200 18.88 -6.33 29.27
N ILE A 201 19.03 -6.28 27.94
CA ILE A 201 19.07 -5.02 27.19
C ILE A 201 17.65 -4.72 26.73
N ALA A 202 17.08 -3.61 27.20
CA ALA A 202 15.82 -3.10 26.67
C ALA A 202 16.14 -1.96 25.69
N GLY A 203 16.15 -2.25 24.38
CA GLY A 203 16.33 -1.25 23.33
C GLY A 203 17.55 -1.48 22.42
N ALA A 204 17.83 -0.49 21.57
CA ALA A 204 18.94 -0.53 20.62
C ALA A 204 20.29 -0.32 21.33
N LEU A 205 21.31 -1.08 20.92
CA LEU A 205 22.68 -0.85 21.35
C LEU A 205 23.27 0.35 20.59
N PRO A 206 24.08 1.20 21.24
CA PRO A 206 24.90 2.19 20.53
C PRO A 206 25.79 1.49 19.49
N GLY A 207 26.03 2.15 18.36
CA GLY A 207 26.80 1.61 17.22
C GLY A 207 28.24 1.16 17.55
N ASP A 208 28.74 1.48 18.73
CA ASP A 208 30.08 1.15 19.23
C ASP A 208 30.13 -0.14 20.09
N GLY A 209 29.00 -0.84 20.23
CA GLY A 209 28.88 -2.07 21.01
C GLY A 209 28.84 -1.85 22.53
N LEU A 210 28.53 -2.92 23.28
CA LEU A 210 28.45 -2.89 24.75
C LEU A 210 29.86 -2.80 25.35
N GLN A 211 30.20 -1.66 25.96
CA GLN A 211 31.49 -1.46 26.62
C GLN A 211 31.31 -1.54 28.14
N LEU A 212 31.89 -2.56 28.77
CA LEU A 212 31.95 -2.64 30.23
C LEU A 212 33.19 -1.87 30.70
N ARG A 213 33.00 -0.75 31.41
CA ARG A 213 34.11 0.07 31.94
C ARG A 213 34.21 -0.04 33.45
N ASN A 214 35.44 0.02 33.96
CA ASN A 214 35.72 0.19 35.37
C ASN A 214 35.57 1.70 35.72
N PRO A 215 34.61 2.10 36.56
CA PRO A 215 34.33 3.51 36.84
C PRO A 215 35.42 4.23 37.64
N ASP A 216 36.38 3.51 38.23
CA ASP A 216 37.45 4.09 39.06
C ASP A 216 38.77 4.37 38.30
N LEU A 217 38.80 4.16 36.98
CA LEU A 217 39.95 4.58 36.16
C LEU A 217 39.66 5.96 35.54
N PRO A 218 40.54 6.97 35.71
CA PRO A 218 40.36 8.24 35.02
C PRO A 218 40.44 8.03 33.50
N SER A 219 39.62 8.80 32.79
CA SER A 219 39.48 8.82 31.31
C SER A 219 40.81 8.94 30.57
#